data_AF-A0A133URL4-F1
#
_entry.id   AF-A0A133URL4-F1
#
_cell.length_a   1.000
_cell.length_b   1.000
_cell.length_c   1.000
_cell.angle_alpha   90.00
_cell.angle_beta   90.00
_cell.angle_gamma   90.00
#
_symmetry.space_group_name_H-M   'P 1'
#
loop_
_entity.id
_entity.type
_entity.pdbx_description
1 polymer ?
#
loop_
_entity_poly.entity_id
_entity_poly.type
_entity_poly.pdbx_seq_one_letter_code
_entity_poly.pdbx_strand_id
1 'polypeptide(L)'
;MRNRKSLEKVKENGKKSLFPKKPKFRFGAASCGLGAGVEATRKAMDDARAPEKIGRSSIVGCIGACYAEPLVELYIPRKARILYKNVQPEEGEEIMNAAAEGLIKEDKVFCKIEEEYHIIDDEKTPLEDYPTSSEIKSPFDEDYLDELLEKSPSINDLEYFNEQEKIVLRNTGYIDPENIEEYIARNGYKTLYNALEMDPDDIIEKVSKSKLRGRGGAGFPTGRKWRLGKEAEGEKKYVISNGDEGDPGAYMDRVVLESDPHSMIEGMIIGAYT
;
A
#
# COMPACT_ATOMS: atom_id res chain seq x y z
N MET A 1 -8.59 18.82 -7.74
CA MET A 1 -9.95 18.25 -7.85
C MET A 1 -10.96 19.34 -7.57
N ARG A 2 -12.12 19.37 -8.28
CA ARG A 2 -13.08 20.50 -8.18
C ARG A 2 -14.32 20.17 -7.33
N ASN A 3 -14.65 18.90 -7.13
CA ASN A 3 -15.79 18.42 -6.31
C ASN A 3 -15.72 16.89 -6.08
N ARG A 4 -16.59 16.36 -5.21
CA ARG A 4 -16.68 14.93 -4.88
C ARG A 4 -16.87 14.01 -6.10
N LYS A 5 -17.66 14.42 -7.09
CA LYS A 5 -17.83 13.65 -8.35
C LYS A 5 -16.52 13.47 -9.11
N SER A 6 -15.63 14.47 -9.08
CA SER A 6 -14.31 14.36 -9.69
C SER A 6 -13.39 13.37 -8.95
N LEU A 7 -13.52 13.26 -7.63
CA LEU A 7 -12.79 12.27 -6.82
C LEU A 7 -13.23 10.85 -7.16
N GLU A 8 -14.54 10.61 -7.27
CA GLU A 8 -15.09 9.30 -7.64
C GLU A 8 -14.59 8.84 -9.02
N LYS A 9 -14.50 9.74 -10.00
CA LYS A 9 -13.95 9.40 -11.31
C LYS A 9 -12.48 8.97 -11.24
N VAL A 10 -11.67 9.64 -10.43
CA VAL A 10 -10.26 9.29 -10.24
C VAL A 10 -10.12 7.97 -9.47
N LYS A 11 -10.96 7.76 -8.46
CA LYS A 11 -11.08 6.49 -7.72
C LYS A 11 -11.33 5.31 -8.66
N GLU A 12 -12.21 5.46 -9.65
CA GLU A 12 -12.46 4.41 -10.65
C GLU A 12 -11.25 4.11 -11.55
N ASN A 13 -10.40 5.10 -11.85
CA ASN A 13 -9.16 4.84 -12.58
C ASN A 13 -8.14 4.10 -11.70
N GLY A 14 -7.95 4.53 -10.45
CA GLY A 14 -7.06 3.88 -9.50
C GLY A 14 -7.47 2.43 -9.22
N LYS A 15 -8.76 2.14 -9.10
CA LYS A 15 -9.28 0.77 -8.99
C LYS A 15 -8.87 -0.12 -10.18
N LYS A 16 -8.89 0.41 -11.41
CA LYS A 16 -8.44 -0.36 -12.59
C LYS A 16 -6.95 -0.65 -12.56
N SER A 17 -6.16 0.26 -11.96
CA SER A 17 -4.72 0.04 -11.76
C SER A 17 -4.47 -1.02 -10.70
N LEU A 18 -5.16 -0.94 -9.55
CA LEU A 18 -5.02 -1.89 -8.43
C LEU A 18 -5.52 -3.29 -8.77
N PHE A 19 -6.68 -3.37 -9.44
CA PHE A 19 -7.41 -4.60 -9.74
C PHE A 19 -7.59 -4.81 -11.26
N PRO A 20 -6.50 -5.06 -12.00
CA PRO A 20 -6.55 -5.28 -13.43
C PRO A 20 -7.21 -6.64 -13.78
N LYS A 21 -7.60 -6.80 -15.05
CA LYS A 21 -8.23 -8.02 -15.57
C LYS A 21 -7.28 -9.20 -15.87
N LYS A 22 -5.98 -8.91 -15.97
CA LYS A 22 -4.91 -9.90 -16.18
C LYS A 22 -4.08 -9.98 -14.90
N PRO A 23 -3.50 -11.14 -14.55
CA PRO A 23 -2.50 -11.20 -13.50
C PRO A 23 -1.37 -10.20 -13.76
N LYS A 24 -0.81 -9.62 -12.70
CA LYS A 24 0.33 -8.70 -12.82
C LYS A 24 1.34 -8.94 -11.71
N PHE A 25 2.60 -8.73 -12.02
CA PHE A 25 3.64 -8.69 -11.01
C PHE A 25 3.80 -7.29 -10.44
N ARG A 26 3.98 -7.22 -9.12
CA ARG A 26 4.25 -6.01 -8.35
C ARG A 26 5.56 -6.18 -7.58
N PHE A 27 6.35 -5.13 -7.52
CA PHE A 27 7.69 -5.16 -6.94
C PHE A 27 7.76 -4.18 -5.77
N GLY A 28 8.20 -4.65 -4.59
CA GLY A 28 8.47 -3.77 -3.45
C GLY A 28 9.67 -2.88 -3.73
N ALA A 29 9.43 -1.64 -4.18
CA ALA A 29 10.48 -0.75 -4.70
C ALA A 29 10.81 0.42 -3.76
N ALA A 30 10.53 0.27 -2.46
CA ALA A 30 11.09 1.15 -1.44
C ALA A 30 12.62 0.94 -1.33
N SER A 31 13.33 1.81 -0.62
CA SER A 31 14.80 1.76 -0.58
C SER A 31 15.37 0.45 -0.03
N CYS A 32 14.62 -0.32 0.77
CA CYS A 32 15.01 -1.68 1.18
C CYS A 32 15.03 -2.66 0.00
N GLY A 33 13.98 -2.70 -0.83
CA GLY A 33 13.92 -3.54 -2.01
C GLY A 33 14.91 -3.09 -3.08
N LEU A 34 15.07 -1.79 -3.29
CA LEU A 34 16.09 -1.23 -4.19
C LEU A 34 17.50 -1.63 -3.73
N GLY A 35 17.79 -1.51 -2.44
CA GLY A 35 19.07 -1.93 -1.85
C GLY A 35 19.32 -3.44 -1.96
N ALA A 36 18.26 -4.25 -1.95
CA ALA A 36 18.33 -5.70 -2.15
C ALA A 36 18.41 -6.12 -3.63
N GLY A 37 18.30 -5.19 -4.58
CA GLY A 37 18.43 -5.47 -6.01
C GLY A 37 17.12 -5.74 -6.76
N VAL A 38 15.97 -5.33 -6.23
CA VAL A 38 14.65 -5.56 -6.86
C VAL A 38 14.55 -5.03 -8.30
N GLU A 39 15.30 -3.98 -8.66
CA GLU A 39 15.29 -3.41 -10.01
C GLU A 39 15.88 -4.38 -11.04
N ALA A 40 16.92 -5.14 -10.67
CA ALA A 40 17.48 -6.18 -11.53
C ALA A 40 16.48 -7.31 -11.73
N THR A 41 15.81 -7.74 -10.64
CA THR A 41 14.75 -8.76 -10.69
C THR A 41 13.58 -8.30 -11.56
N ARG A 42 13.10 -7.06 -11.37
CA ARG A 42 12.03 -6.47 -12.17
C ARG A 42 12.40 -6.43 -13.64
N LYS A 43 13.62 -6.00 -13.97
CA LYS A 43 14.08 -5.94 -15.36
C LYS A 43 14.09 -7.33 -16.00
N ALA A 44 14.65 -8.34 -15.34
CA ALA A 44 14.67 -9.71 -15.85
C ALA A 44 13.25 -10.24 -16.12
N MET A 45 12.32 -10.02 -15.17
CA MET A 45 10.92 -10.41 -15.32
C MET A 45 10.22 -9.65 -16.45
N ASP A 46 10.45 -8.35 -16.59
CA ASP A 46 9.86 -7.53 -17.65
C ASP A 46 10.37 -7.93 -19.05
N ASP A 47 11.63 -8.34 -19.16
CA ASP A 47 12.23 -8.84 -20.40
C ASP A 47 11.67 -10.22 -20.78
N ALA A 48 11.39 -11.09 -19.78
CA ALA A 48 10.78 -12.41 -19.97
C ALA A 48 9.24 -12.40 -20.09
N ARG A 49 8.61 -11.22 -19.96
CA ARG A 49 7.16 -11.09 -19.84
C ARG A 49 6.42 -11.62 -21.07
N ALA A 50 5.27 -12.27 -20.84
CA ALA A 50 4.30 -12.65 -21.87
C ALA A 50 3.02 -11.77 -21.78
N PRO A 51 2.95 -10.59 -22.47
CA PRO A 51 1.89 -9.59 -22.28
C PRO A 51 0.47 -10.09 -22.53
N GLU A 52 0.32 -11.13 -23.36
CA GLU A 52 -0.99 -11.73 -23.64
C GLU A 52 -1.57 -12.47 -22.44
N LYS A 53 -0.71 -13.03 -21.58
CA LYS A 53 -1.08 -13.85 -20.43
C LYS A 53 -0.91 -13.10 -19.11
N ILE A 54 0.18 -12.35 -18.97
CA ILE A 54 0.53 -11.56 -17.79
C ILE A 54 0.55 -10.08 -18.17
N GLY A 55 -0.18 -9.26 -17.41
CA GLY A 55 -0.26 -7.82 -17.60
C GLY A 55 1.05 -7.10 -17.31
N ARG A 56 1.05 -5.78 -17.55
CA ARG A 56 2.20 -4.93 -17.25
C ARG A 56 2.49 -4.97 -15.74
N SER A 57 3.77 -5.10 -15.40
CA SER A 57 4.26 -4.99 -14.03
C SER A 57 4.02 -3.59 -13.47
N SER A 58 3.98 -3.47 -12.14
CA SER A 58 4.01 -2.19 -11.45
C SER A 58 4.93 -2.26 -10.24
N ILE A 59 5.24 -1.11 -9.64
CA ILE A 59 5.90 -1.07 -8.34
C ILE A 59 4.87 -0.85 -7.25
N VAL A 60 5.25 -1.15 -6.02
CA VAL A 60 4.58 -0.70 -4.80
C VAL A 60 5.63 -0.17 -3.83
N GLY A 61 5.19 0.50 -2.77
CA GLY A 61 6.07 0.88 -1.66
C GLY A 61 6.67 -0.33 -0.93
N CYS A 62 7.18 -0.09 0.28
CA CYS A 62 7.68 -1.16 1.14
C CYS A 62 6.57 -2.20 1.37
N ILE A 63 6.89 -3.50 1.43
CA ILE A 63 5.90 -4.56 1.75
C ILE A 63 5.95 -4.91 3.25
N GLY A 64 7.12 -4.70 3.87
CA GLY A 64 7.33 -4.76 5.31
C GLY A 64 8.35 -5.81 5.76
N ALA A 65 8.52 -6.91 5.03
CA ALA A 65 9.47 -7.96 5.39
C ALA A 65 10.87 -7.71 4.79
N CYS A 66 11.58 -6.69 5.27
CA CYS A 66 12.88 -6.28 4.73
C CYS A 66 13.93 -7.42 4.69
N TYR A 67 13.86 -8.39 5.60
CA TYR A 67 14.77 -9.55 5.63
C TYR A 67 14.52 -10.57 4.51
N ALA A 68 13.39 -10.43 3.81
CA ALA A 68 12.92 -11.33 2.76
C ALA A 68 12.97 -10.68 1.36
N GLU A 69 13.57 -9.49 1.25
CA GLU A 69 13.76 -8.78 -0.01
C GLU A 69 14.82 -9.49 -0.90
N PRO A 70 14.70 -9.44 -2.25
CA PRO A 70 13.63 -8.80 -3.00
C PRO A 70 12.29 -9.53 -2.91
N LEU A 71 11.24 -8.77 -2.59
CA LEU A 71 9.86 -9.24 -2.55
C LEU A 71 9.18 -8.94 -3.89
N VAL A 72 8.65 -10.00 -4.50
CA VAL A 72 7.89 -9.94 -5.75
C VAL A 72 6.51 -10.48 -5.47
N GLU A 73 5.47 -9.80 -5.94
CA GLU A 73 4.10 -10.24 -5.73
C GLU A 73 3.39 -10.48 -7.06
N LEU A 74 2.73 -11.61 -7.20
CA LEU A 74 1.79 -11.88 -8.29
C LEU A 74 0.36 -11.62 -7.81
N TYR A 75 -0.26 -10.57 -8.34
CA TYR A 75 -1.70 -10.36 -8.21
C TYR A 75 -2.44 -11.23 -9.22
N ILE A 76 -3.36 -12.07 -8.76
CA ILE A 76 -4.27 -12.87 -9.57
C ILE A 76 -5.69 -12.32 -9.38
N PRO A 77 -6.36 -11.82 -10.44
CA PRO A 77 -7.65 -11.16 -10.31
C PRO A 77 -8.69 -12.05 -9.63
N ARG A 78 -9.36 -11.50 -8.61
CA ARG A 78 -10.44 -12.15 -7.83
C ARG A 78 -10.05 -13.43 -7.07
N LYS A 79 -8.77 -13.78 -7.00
CA LYS A 79 -8.31 -14.99 -6.30
C LYS A 79 -7.36 -14.64 -5.15
N ALA A 80 -6.13 -14.25 -5.46
CA ALA A 80 -5.12 -14.03 -4.43
C ALA A 80 -4.03 -13.07 -4.90
N ARG A 81 -3.26 -12.55 -3.93
CA ARG A 81 -1.92 -12.03 -4.15
C ARG A 81 -0.94 -13.05 -3.60
N ILE A 82 -0.03 -13.54 -4.43
CA ILE A 82 1.01 -14.49 -4.02
C ILE A 82 2.30 -13.70 -3.86
N LEU A 83 2.84 -13.67 -2.65
CA LEU A 83 4.10 -13.00 -2.34
C LEU A 83 5.24 -14.01 -2.42
N TYR A 84 6.29 -13.69 -3.18
CA TYR A 84 7.53 -14.43 -3.28
C TYR A 84 8.64 -13.70 -2.53
N LYS A 85 9.55 -14.44 -1.90
CA LYS A 85 10.68 -13.91 -1.12
C LYS A 85 12.03 -14.22 -1.74
N ASN A 86 13.02 -13.37 -1.43
CA ASN A 86 14.42 -13.52 -1.80
C ASN A 86 14.60 -13.75 -3.31
N VAL A 87 13.81 -13.10 -4.14
CA VAL A 87 13.75 -13.39 -5.58
C VAL A 87 14.92 -12.75 -6.31
N GLN A 88 15.88 -13.58 -6.73
CA GLN A 88 16.98 -13.15 -7.58
C GLN A 88 16.54 -13.01 -9.05
N PRO A 89 17.30 -12.30 -9.92
CA PRO A 89 16.89 -12.07 -11.31
C PRO A 89 16.58 -13.34 -12.10
N GLU A 90 17.40 -14.38 -11.98
CA GLU A 90 17.19 -15.66 -12.67
C GLU A 90 15.93 -16.37 -12.18
N GLU A 91 15.69 -16.34 -10.87
CA GLU A 91 14.49 -16.91 -10.25
C GLU A 91 13.23 -16.10 -10.62
N GLY A 92 13.37 -14.79 -10.79
CA GLY A 92 12.32 -13.92 -11.30
C GLY A 92 11.89 -14.32 -12.71
N GLU A 93 12.84 -14.58 -13.60
CA GLU A 93 12.57 -15.08 -14.96
C GLU A 93 11.83 -16.42 -14.91
N GLU A 94 12.28 -17.36 -14.07
CA GLU A 94 11.59 -18.65 -13.87
C GLU A 94 10.15 -18.46 -13.36
N ILE A 95 9.93 -17.56 -12.39
CA ILE A 95 8.60 -17.23 -11.86
C ILE A 95 7.70 -16.63 -12.95
N MET A 96 8.21 -15.70 -13.76
CA MET A 96 7.45 -15.09 -14.87
C MET A 96 7.06 -16.13 -15.91
N ASN A 97 8.00 -17.01 -16.30
CA ASN A 97 7.77 -18.06 -17.28
C ASN A 97 6.75 -19.09 -16.77
N ALA A 98 6.88 -19.54 -15.52
CA ALA A 98 5.91 -20.44 -14.88
C ALA A 98 4.51 -19.80 -14.86
N ALA A 99 4.39 -18.54 -14.44
CA ALA A 99 3.11 -17.83 -14.42
C ALA A 99 2.51 -17.69 -15.82
N ALA A 100 3.34 -17.45 -16.84
CA ALA A 100 2.90 -17.43 -18.23
C ALA A 100 2.46 -18.82 -18.73
N GLU A 101 2.89 -19.91 -18.11
CA GLU A 101 2.42 -21.27 -18.41
C GLU A 101 1.23 -21.70 -17.56
N GLY A 102 0.73 -20.82 -16.68
CA GLY A 102 -0.38 -21.13 -15.77
C GLY A 102 0.05 -21.89 -14.52
N LEU A 103 1.33 -21.82 -14.16
CA LEU A 103 1.94 -22.49 -13.02
C LEU A 103 2.50 -21.48 -12.02
N ILE A 104 2.63 -21.90 -10.76
CA ILE A 104 3.22 -21.10 -9.68
C ILE A 104 4.51 -21.78 -9.20
N LYS A 105 5.55 -20.98 -8.95
CA LYS A 105 6.83 -21.46 -8.41
C LYS A 105 6.73 -21.63 -6.89
N GLU A 106 6.16 -22.75 -6.46
CA GLU A 106 5.78 -23.02 -5.06
C GLU A 106 6.92 -22.89 -4.04
N ASP A 107 8.13 -23.30 -4.39
CA ASP A 107 9.31 -23.26 -3.49
C ASP A 107 9.76 -21.84 -3.11
N LYS A 108 9.26 -20.82 -3.84
CA LYS A 108 9.52 -19.40 -3.56
C LYS A 108 8.35 -18.69 -2.90
N VAL A 109 7.17 -19.32 -2.84
CA VAL A 109 5.99 -18.71 -2.22
C VAL A 109 6.29 -18.45 -0.74
N PHE A 110 6.14 -17.20 -0.36
CA PHE A 110 6.27 -16.75 1.01
C PHE A 110 4.92 -16.83 1.74
N CYS A 111 3.89 -16.24 1.15
CA CYS A 111 2.51 -16.32 1.62
C CYS A 111 1.52 -15.90 0.54
N LYS A 112 0.24 -16.16 0.80
CA LYS A 112 -0.90 -15.63 0.05
C LYS A 112 -1.66 -14.55 0.83
N ILE A 113 -2.33 -13.67 0.09
CA ILE A 113 -3.28 -12.67 0.61
C ILE A 113 -4.55 -12.79 -0.22
N GLU A 114 -5.67 -13.11 0.42
CA GLU A 114 -6.98 -13.32 -0.24
C GLU A 114 -8.00 -12.23 0.13
N GLU A 115 -7.66 -11.37 1.09
CA GLU A 115 -8.49 -10.24 1.53
C GLU A 115 -7.66 -8.97 1.62
N GLU A 116 -8.28 -7.81 1.37
CA GLU A 116 -7.69 -6.52 1.70
C GLU A 116 -8.45 -5.84 2.82
N TYR A 117 -7.71 -5.28 3.78
CA TYR A 117 -8.27 -4.47 4.86
C TYR A 117 -8.21 -2.98 4.51
N HIS A 118 -9.38 -2.33 4.50
CA HIS A 118 -9.55 -0.88 4.34
C HIS A 118 -9.86 -0.24 5.68
N ILE A 119 -8.81 0.05 6.45
CA ILE A 119 -8.95 0.62 7.80
C ILE A 119 -9.79 1.91 7.88
N ILE A 120 -9.82 2.74 6.82
CA ILE A 120 -10.61 3.98 6.83
C ILE A 120 -12.11 3.67 6.94
N ASP A 121 -12.55 2.58 6.33
CA ASP A 121 -13.95 2.14 6.35
C ASP A 121 -14.17 0.99 7.35
N ASP A 122 -13.09 0.50 7.98
CA ASP A 122 -13.06 -0.69 8.84
C ASP A 122 -13.64 -1.95 8.16
N GLU A 123 -13.32 -2.10 6.86
CA GLU A 123 -13.85 -3.17 6.03
C GLU A 123 -12.74 -4.13 5.60
N LYS A 124 -12.97 -5.43 5.80
CA LYS A 124 -12.22 -6.50 5.15
C LYS A 124 -13.00 -6.95 3.93
N THR A 125 -12.37 -6.88 2.77
CA THR A 125 -13.01 -7.25 1.50
C THR A 125 -12.21 -8.39 0.87
N PRO A 126 -12.82 -9.57 0.70
CA PRO A 126 -12.25 -10.66 -0.11
C PRO A 126 -11.90 -10.18 -1.52
N LEU A 127 -10.79 -10.67 -2.08
CA LEU A 127 -10.38 -10.31 -3.44
C LEU A 127 -11.44 -10.68 -4.48
N GLU A 128 -12.21 -11.73 -4.24
CA GLU A 128 -13.33 -12.16 -5.09
C GLU A 128 -14.45 -11.11 -5.22
N ASP A 129 -14.61 -10.22 -4.24
CA ASP A 129 -15.64 -9.18 -4.24
C ASP A 129 -15.21 -7.92 -4.99
N TYR A 130 -13.93 -7.81 -5.36
CA TYR A 130 -13.47 -6.63 -6.10
C TYR A 130 -13.96 -6.65 -7.55
N PRO A 131 -14.53 -5.53 -8.03
CA PRO A 131 -15.00 -5.42 -9.39
C PRO A 131 -13.80 -5.49 -10.35
N THR A 132 -13.88 -6.37 -11.33
CA THR A 132 -13.00 -6.35 -12.49
C THR A 132 -13.76 -5.72 -13.65
N SER A 133 -13.12 -4.77 -14.34
CA SER A 133 -13.77 -3.98 -15.41
C SER A 133 -14.15 -4.77 -16.68
N SER A 134 -13.92 -6.09 -16.71
CA SER A 134 -14.16 -6.97 -17.85
C SER A 134 -14.03 -8.45 -17.44
N GLU A 135 -14.29 -9.36 -18.39
CA GLU A 135 -13.93 -10.78 -18.29
C GLU A 135 -12.46 -10.96 -17.87
N ILE A 136 -12.23 -11.79 -16.85
CA ILE A 136 -10.91 -12.12 -16.33
C ILE A 136 -10.15 -12.91 -17.38
N LYS A 137 -8.89 -12.56 -17.58
CA LYS A 137 -7.97 -13.30 -18.45
C LYS A 137 -6.85 -13.84 -17.58
N SER A 138 -7.07 -15.03 -17.03
CA SER A 138 -6.13 -15.76 -16.21
C SER A 138 -5.53 -16.93 -17.01
N PRO A 139 -4.19 -17.15 -16.99
CA PRO A 139 -3.58 -18.34 -17.54
C PRO A 139 -3.68 -19.55 -16.59
N PHE A 140 -4.11 -19.35 -15.34
CA PHE A 140 -4.19 -20.39 -14.32
C PHE A 140 -5.49 -21.18 -14.44
N ASP A 141 -5.38 -22.51 -14.38
CA ASP A 141 -6.52 -23.39 -14.15
C ASP A 141 -7.10 -23.16 -12.73
N GLU A 142 -8.41 -23.21 -12.61
CA GLU A 142 -9.10 -22.83 -11.37
C GLU A 142 -8.91 -23.87 -10.26
N ASP A 143 -9.05 -25.16 -10.59
CA ASP A 143 -8.89 -26.25 -9.62
C ASP A 143 -7.43 -26.32 -9.14
N TYR A 144 -6.47 -26.15 -10.06
CA TYR A 144 -5.05 -26.05 -9.73
C TYR A 144 -4.76 -24.91 -8.75
N LEU A 145 -5.30 -23.72 -9.01
CA LEU A 145 -5.05 -22.55 -8.17
C LEU A 145 -5.68 -22.72 -6.78
N ASP A 146 -6.90 -23.23 -6.71
CA ASP A 146 -7.59 -23.43 -5.43
C ASP A 146 -6.85 -24.46 -4.56
N GLU A 147 -6.37 -25.58 -5.15
CA GLU A 147 -5.54 -26.57 -4.43
C GLU A 147 -4.21 -25.97 -3.94
N LEU A 148 -3.56 -25.14 -4.78
CA LEU A 148 -2.31 -24.48 -4.42
C LEU A 148 -2.50 -23.44 -3.31
N LEU A 149 -3.57 -22.65 -3.39
CA LEU A 149 -3.87 -21.64 -2.38
C LEU A 149 -4.23 -22.31 -1.05
N GLU A 150 -4.97 -23.42 -1.05
CA GLU A 150 -5.30 -24.16 0.19
C GLU A 150 -4.05 -24.61 0.96
N LYS A 151 -2.99 -24.99 0.24
CA LYS A 151 -1.71 -25.44 0.83
C LYS A 151 -0.74 -24.30 1.15
N SER A 152 -0.93 -23.12 0.57
CA SER A 152 -0.03 -21.98 0.73
C SER A 152 -0.31 -21.23 2.04
N PRO A 153 0.72 -20.84 2.82
CA PRO A 153 0.51 -20.11 4.06
C PRO A 153 -0.15 -18.76 3.81
N SER A 154 -1.16 -18.41 4.61
CA SER A 154 -1.71 -17.06 4.63
C SER A 154 -0.69 -16.07 5.19
N ILE A 155 -0.78 -14.80 4.80
CA ILE A 155 0.01 -13.73 5.44
C ILE A 155 -0.20 -13.72 6.96
N ASN A 156 -1.40 -14.10 7.42
CA ASN A 156 -1.75 -14.18 8.84
C ASN A 156 -1.20 -15.43 9.54
N ASP A 157 -0.63 -16.39 8.81
CA ASP A 157 0.04 -17.55 9.39
C ASP A 157 1.53 -17.27 9.67
N LEU A 158 2.06 -16.17 9.12
CA LEU A 158 3.44 -15.77 9.33
C LEU A 158 3.57 -15.00 10.66
N GLU A 159 4.39 -15.53 11.57
CA GLU A 159 4.71 -14.91 12.88
C GLU A 159 5.14 -13.43 12.76
N TYR A 160 5.78 -13.07 11.64
CA TYR A 160 6.15 -11.69 11.39
C TYR A 160 4.95 -10.74 11.24
N PHE A 161 3.87 -11.19 10.60
CA PHE A 161 2.74 -10.34 10.20
C PHE A 161 1.48 -10.51 11.07
N ASN A 162 1.29 -11.68 11.68
CA ASN A 162 0.03 -12.07 12.32
C ASN A 162 -0.41 -11.19 13.51
N GLU A 163 0.52 -10.52 14.17
CA GLU A 163 0.26 -9.60 15.29
C GLU A 163 0.28 -8.11 14.88
N GLN A 164 0.43 -7.80 13.59
CA GLN A 164 0.52 -6.42 13.12
C GLN A 164 -0.84 -5.80 12.81
N GLU A 165 -1.12 -4.63 13.38
CA GLU A 165 -2.20 -3.74 12.95
C GLU A 165 -1.63 -2.53 12.21
N LYS A 166 -1.72 -2.54 10.88
CA LYS A 166 -1.13 -1.50 10.02
C LYS A 166 -2.05 -0.27 9.91
N ILE A 167 -2.02 0.59 10.93
CA ILE A 167 -2.80 1.85 10.93
C ILE A 167 -2.15 2.93 10.05
N VAL A 168 -0.92 3.32 10.40
CA VAL A 168 -0.16 4.32 9.64
C VAL A 168 0.34 3.72 8.32
N LEU A 169 0.68 2.44 8.33
CA LEU A 169 1.23 1.69 7.20
C LEU A 169 0.15 1.01 6.33
N ARG A 170 -1.11 1.48 6.38
CA ARG A 170 -2.28 0.83 5.75
C ARG A 170 -2.19 0.64 4.22
N ASN A 171 -1.34 1.44 3.56
CA ASN A 171 -1.14 1.39 2.10
C ASN A 171 0.21 0.78 1.70
N THR A 172 1.08 0.49 2.66
CA THR A 172 2.40 -0.11 2.47
C THR A 172 2.24 -1.49 1.80
N GLY A 173 2.77 -1.62 0.59
CA GLY A 173 2.68 -2.82 -0.24
C GLY A 173 1.40 -2.91 -1.08
N TYR A 174 0.46 -1.96 -0.95
CA TYR A 174 -0.80 -1.98 -1.70
C TYR A 174 -0.81 -1.06 -2.92
N ILE A 175 -0.14 0.09 -2.83
CA ILE A 175 -0.16 1.14 -3.87
C ILE A 175 1.24 1.40 -4.43
N ASP A 176 1.26 1.86 -5.67
CA ASP A 176 2.36 2.64 -6.24
C ASP A 176 2.38 4.04 -5.57
N PRO A 177 3.44 4.40 -4.83
CA PRO A 177 3.54 5.67 -4.11
C PRO A 177 3.52 6.90 -5.04
N GLU A 178 3.87 6.74 -6.31
CA GLU A 178 3.86 7.80 -7.32
C GLU A 178 2.50 7.93 -8.03
N ASN A 179 1.58 6.99 -7.80
CA ASN A 179 0.26 6.99 -8.41
C ASN A 179 -0.82 7.50 -7.44
N ILE A 180 -1.12 8.79 -7.54
CA ILE A 180 -2.18 9.44 -6.75
C ILE A 180 -3.56 8.78 -6.94
N GLU A 181 -3.85 8.20 -8.11
CA GLU A 181 -5.15 7.57 -8.36
C GLU A 181 -5.34 6.32 -7.48
N GLU A 182 -4.27 5.56 -7.23
CA GLU A 182 -4.30 4.40 -6.33
C GLU A 182 -4.51 4.82 -4.87
N TYR A 183 -3.85 5.89 -4.43
CA TYR A 183 -4.10 6.48 -3.09
C TYR A 183 -5.58 6.83 -2.92
N ILE A 184 -6.17 7.51 -3.90
CA ILE A 184 -7.59 7.90 -3.88
C ILE A 184 -8.51 6.68 -3.97
N ALA A 185 -8.13 5.65 -4.72
CA ALA A 185 -8.88 4.41 -4.81
C ALA A 185 -9.00 3.71 -3.45
N ARG A 186 -7.99 3.85 -2.61
CA ARG A 186 -7.97 3.40 -1.21
C ARG A 186 -8.45 4.47 -0.22
N ASN A 187 -9.38 5.32 -0.66
CA ASN A 187 -10.02 6.38 0.13
C ASN A 187 -9.12 7.55 0.56
N GLY A 188 -7.96 7.72 -0.09
CA GLY A 188 -7.13 8.90 0.07
C GLY A 188 -7.89 10.19 -0.24
N TYR A 189 -7.62 11.25 0.54
CA TYR A 189 -8.29 12.56 0.50
C TYR A 189 -9.77 12.59 0.89
N LYS A 190 -10.39 11.44 1.19
CA LYS A 190 -11.76 11.37 1.74
C LYS A 190 -11.83 12.09 3.10
N THR A 191 -10.83 11.88 3.95
CA THR A 191 -10.78 12.49 5.29
C THR A 191 -10.54 14.00 5.20
N LEU A 192 -9.63 14.44 4.33
CA LEU A 192 -9.43 15.87 4.07
C LEU A 192 -10.69 16.55 3.57
N TYR A 193 -11.44 15.93 2.64
CA TYR A 193 -12.70 16.49 2.17
C TYR A 193 -13.68 16.72 3.33
N ASN A 194 -13.84 15.74 4.21
CA ASN A 194 -14.69 15.87 5.40
C ASN A 194 -14.16 16.96 6.36
N ALA A 195 -12.84 17.05 6.56
CA ALA A 195 -12.23 18.06 7.42
C ALA A 195 -12.51 19.48 6.93
N LEU A 196 -12.44 19.73 5.61
CA LEU A 196 -12.71 21.05 5.02
C LEU A 196 -14.18 21.49 5.16
N GLU A 197 -15.11 20.58 5.45
CA GLU A 197 -16.52 20.88 5.73
C GLU A 197 -16.80 21.04 7.25
N MET A 198 -15.78 20.89 8.10
CA MET A 198 -15.89 21.01 9.55
C MET A 198 -15.31 22.33 10.08
N ASP A 199 -15.75 22.72 11.27
CA ASP A 199 -15.08 23.75 12.04
C ASP A 199 -13.70 23.23 12.55
N PRO A 200 -12.63 24.02 12.40
CA PRO A 200 -11.31 23.72 12.97
C PRO A 200 -11.32 23.23 14.43
N ASP A 201 -12.14 23.81 15.30
CA ASP A 201 -12.22 23.40 16.71
C ASP A 201 -12.78 21.99 16.88
N ASP A 202 -13.75 21.59 16.05
CA ASP A 202 -14.29 20.22 16.07
C ASP A 202 -13.23 19.19 15.65
N ILE A 203 -12.34 19.55 14.72
CA ILE A 203 -11.24 18.69 14.31
C ILE A 203 -10.23 18.54 15.45
N ILE A 204 -9.83 19.65 16.09
CA ILE A 204 -8.92 19.64 17.25
C ILE A 204 -9.52 18.81 18.40
N GLU A 205 -10.82 18.92 18.64
CA GLU A 205 -11.56 18.15 19.62
C GLU A 205 -11.53 16.64 19.31
N LYS A 206 -11.73 16.25 18.03
CA LYS A 206 -11.60 14.84 17.60
C LYS A 206 -10.18 14.30 17.80
N VAL A 207 -9.14 15.07 17.44
CA VAL A 207 -7.73 14.68 17.65
C VAL A 207 -7.39 14.61 19.14
N SER A 208 -7.98 15.47 19.97
CA SER A 208 -7.82 15.41 21.42
C SER A 208 -8.47 14.15 22.01
N LYS A 209 -9.68 13.81 21.55
CA LYS A 209 -10.43 12.61 21.98
C LYS A 209 -9.75 11.30 21.55
N SER A 210 -9.04 11.27 20.41
CA SER A 210 -8.26 10.11 19.99
C SER A 210 -7.01 9.85 20.85
N LYS A 211 -6.65 10.79 21.73
CA LYS A 211 -5.46 10.73 22.59
C LYS A 211 -4.16 10.59 21.79
N LEU A 212 -4.12 11.06 20.54
CA LEU A 212 -2.92 11.02 19.72
C LEU A 212 -1.78 11.80 20.39
N ARG A 213 -0.60 11.19 20.48
CA ARG A 213 0.62 11.79 21.05
C ARG A 213 1.68 11.93 19.96
N GLY A 214 2.56 12.91 20.10
CA GLY A 214 3.70 13.09 19.20
C GLY A 214 4.57 11.83 19.15
N ARG A 215 4.84 11.34 17.93
CA ARG A 215 5.54 10.08 17.69
C ARG A 215 7.07 10.20 17.58
N GLY A 216 7.62 11.42 17.48
CA GLY A 216 9.06 11.68 17.55
C GLY A 216 9.65 11.66 18.98
N GLY A 217 9.20 10.74 19.84
CA GLY A 217 9.78 10.52 21.18
C GLY A 217 9.15 11.34 22.33
N ALA A 218 8.97 12.66 22.19
CA ALA A 218 8.52 13.51 23.31
C ALA A 218 7.10 13.20 23.83
N GLY A 219 6.25 12.56 23.02
CA GLY A 219 4.93 12.10 23.46
C GLY A 219 3.97 13.21 23.90
N PHE A 220 4.14 14.46 23.45
CA PHE A 220 3.23 15.55 23.80
C PHE A 220 1.84 15.34 23.16
N PRO A 221 0.71 15.62 23.86
CA PRO A 221 -0.63 15.44 23.29
C PRO A 221 -0.85 16.32 22.05
N THR A 222 -1.18 15.69 20.92
CA THR A 222 -1.24 16.34 19.61
C THR A 222 -2.36 17.38 19.55
N GLY A 223 -3.56 17.05 20.03
CA GLY A 223 -4.68 18.00 20.06
C GLY A 223 -4.40 19.24 20.92
N ARG A 224 -3.68 19.08 22.04
CA ARG A 224 -3.22 20.23 22.86
C ARG A 224 -2.21 21.09 22.08
N LYS A 225 -1.26 20.46 21.37
CA LYS A 225 -0.28 21.18 20.54
C LYS A 225 -0.97 22.00 19.46
N TRP A 226 -1.98 21.42 18.80
CA TRP A 226 -2.76 22.11 17.75
C TRP A 226 -3.55 23.28 18.33
N ARG A 227 -4.23 23.10 19.47
CA ARG A 227 -4.96 24.18 20.15
C ARG A 227 -4.05 25.36 20.50
N LEU A 228 -2.88 25.09 21.08
CA LEU A 228 -1.89 26.13 21.38
C LEU A 228 -1.40 26.86 20.12
N GLY A 229 -1.19 26.13 19.02
CA GLY A 229 -0.83 26.72 17.72
C GLY A 229 -1.94 27.61 17.17
N LYS A 230 -3.21 27.19 17.27
CA LYS A 230 -4.38 27.97 16.85
C LYS A 230 -4.61 29.22 17.70
N GLU A 231 -4.40 29.13 19.02
CA GLU A 231 -4.59 30.24 19.96
C GLU A 231 -3.43 31.26 19.97
N ALA A 232 -2.24 30.87 19.50
CA ALA A 232 -1.10 31.78 19.43
C ALA A 232 -1.38 33.00 18.53
N GLU A 233 -0.91 34.18 18.96
CA GLU A 233 -1.00 35.41 18.18
C GLU A 233 -0.18 35.34 16.88
N GLY A 234 -0.69 35.98 15.83
CA GLY A 234 -0.02 36.09 14.53
C GLY A 234 -0.90 35.66 13.36
N GLU A 235 -0.87 36.44 12.27
CA GLU A 235 -1.66 36.19 11.06
C GLU A 235 -1.15 35.00 10.24
N LYS A 236 0.16 34.70 10.33
CA LYS A 236 0.82 33.64 9.55
C LYS A 236 1.29 32.54 10.48
N LYS A 237 0.81 31.32 10.21
CA LYS A 237 1.14 30.10 10.95
C LYS A 237 1.72 29.06 10.00
N TYR A 238 2.53 28.16 10.55
CA TYR A 238 3.25 27.16 9.76
C TYR A 238 3.03 25.76 10.34
N VAL A 239 2.85 24.79 9.46
CA VAL A 239 2.92 23.37 9.77
C VAL A 239 4.23 22.85 9.23
N ILE A 240 5.01 22.23 10.10
CA ILE A 240 6.31 21.65 9.76
C ILE A 240 6.22 20.16 10.06
N SER A 241 6.48 19.33 9.04
CA SER A 241 6.72 17.91 9.21
C SER A 241 8.23 17.69 9.39
N ASN A 242 8.62 17.05 10.49
CA ASN A 242 10.01 16.69 10.73
C ASN A 242 10.24 15.28 10.19
N GLY A 243 11.04 15.16 9.12
CA GLY A 243 11.42 13.89 8.51
C GLY A 243 12.93 13.62 8.59
N ASP A 244 13.63 14.20 9.58
CA ASP A 244 15.08 14.04 9.75
C ASP A 244 15.47 12.60 10.15
N GLU A 245 14.60 11.89 10.89
CA GLU A 245 14.74 10.47 11.32
C GLU A 245 16.19 10.03 11.61
N GLY A 246 16.94 10.83 12.39
CA GLY A 246 18.38 10.62 12.59
C GLY A 246 18.77 9.51 13.58
N ASP A 247 17.81 8.88 14.25
CA ASP A 247 18.08 7.86 15.27
C ASP A 247 18.49 6.51 14.63
N PRO A 248 19.62 5.90 15.04
CA PRO A 248 20.05 4.60 14.49
C PRO A 248 18.97 3.53 14.66
N GLY A 249 18.59 2.90 13.55
CA GLY A 249 17.57 1.85 13.52
C GLY A 249 16.13 2.36 13.37
N ALA A 250 15.90 3.68 13.36
CA ALA A 250 14.63 4.26 12.95
C ALA A 250 14.54 4.31 11.41
N TYR A 251 13.41 3.88 10.87
CA TYR A 251 13.09 3.94 9.44
C TYR A 251 11.57 3.99 9.18
N MET A 252 10.78 4.29 10.22
CA MET A 252 9.33 4.37 10.15
C MET A 252 8.85 5.56 9.31
N ASP A 253 9.48 6.73 9.47
CA ASP A 253 9.15 7.92 8.70
C ASP A 253 9.55 7.71 7.24
N ARG A 254 10.74 7.15 6.99
CA ARG A 254 11.18 6.72 5.65
C ARG A 254 10.13 5.83 4.98
N VAL A 255 9.63 4.81 5.68
CA VAL A 255 8.63 3.88 5.10
C VAL A 255 7.36 4.61 4.70
N VAL A 256 6.86 5.54 5.52
CA VAL A 256 5.66 6.33 5.17
C VAL A 256 5.92 7.25 3.98
N LEU A 257 7.04 7.96 3.97
CA LEU A 257 7.39 8.90 2.91
C LEU A 257 7.63 8.20 1.57
N GLU A 258 8.24 7.01 1.58
CA GLU A 258 8.50 6.22 0.37
C GLU A 258 7.27 5.42 -0.08
N SER A 259 6.35 5.03 0.81
CA SER A 259 5.27 4.09 0.48
C SER A 259 3.89 4.72 0.39
N ASP A 260 3.64 5.82 1.11
CA ASP A 260 2.35 6.51 1.15
C ASP A 260 2.54 8.03 1.40
N PRO A 261 3.27 8.75 0.53
CA PRO A 261 3.59 10.17 0.71
C PRO A 261 2.34 11.05 0.78
N HIS A 262 1.28 10.66 0.06
CA HIS A 262 0.03 11.40 0.04
C HIS A 262 -0.70 11.37 1.39
N SER A 263 -0.54 10.33 2.21
CA SER A 263 -1.08 10.31 3.57
C SER A 263 -0.45 11.35 4.48
N MET A 264 0.86 11.59 4.34
CA MET A 264 1.59 12.61 5.08
C MET A 264 1.14 14.01 4.65
N ILE A 265 1.06 14.24 3.33
CA ILE A 265 0.56 15.49 2.75
C ILE A 265 -0.89 15.76 3.21
N GLU A 266 -1.75 14.75 3.18
CA GLU A 266 -3.14 14.87 3.64
C GLU A 266 -3.20 15.28 5.11
N GLY A 267 -2.42 14.62 5.98
CA GLY A 267 -2.34 14.97 7.40
C GLY A 267 -1.80 16.39 7.65
N MET A 268 -0.81 16.84 6.88
CA MET A 268 -0.29 18.20 6.96
C MET A 268 -1.32 19.24 6.56
N ILE A 269 -2.10 19.00 5.49
CA ILE A 269 -3.16 19.92 5.05
C ILE A 269 -4.25 20.01 6.13
N ILE A 270 -4.67 18.88 6.71
CA ILE A 270 -5.65 18.87 7.79
C ILE A 270 -5.12 19.67 8.99
N GLY A 271 -3.88 19.44 9.42
CA GLY A 271 -3.28 20.19 10.53
C GLY A 271 -3.04 21.68 10.23
N ALA A 272 -2.93 22.07 8.95
CA ALA A 272 -2.80 23.47 8.55
C ALA A 272 -4.16 24.19 8.46
N TYR A 273 -5.23 23.43 8.20
CA TYR A 273 -6.60 23.93 8.19
C TYR A 273 -7.12 24.22 9.61
N THR A 274 -6.58 23.53 10.62
CA THR A 274 -6.94 23.71 12.04
C THR A 274 -6.23 24.87 12.72
#